data_AF-A0A0D0DPT7-F1
#
_entry.id   AF-A0A0D0DPT7-F1
#
_cell.length_a   1.000
_cell.length_b   1.000
_cell.length_c   1.000
_cell.angle_alpha   90.00
_cell.angle_beta   90.00
_cell.angle_gamma   90.00
#
_symmetry.space_group_name_H-M   'P 1'
#
loop_
_entity.id
_entity.type
_entity.pdbx_description
1 polymer ?
#
loop_
_entity_poly.entity_id
_entity_poly.type
_entity_poly.pdbx_seq_one_letter_code
_entity_poly.pdbx_strand_id
1 'polypeptide(L)'
;MATGYTDPKSGPQACFSLIDNIPNSEMPKIFAWFTSLDEHDVWKKDHLRFTPFGQHLYDEGFQYLSQLSPSMMSLKELAESMGTSKGTAAFVRCYAKQDLEALLSR
;
A
#
# COMPACT_ATOMS: atom_id res chain seq x y z
N MET A 1 27.19 9.27 -38.04
CA MET A 1 26.95 10.19 -36.90
C MET A 1 26.38 9.37 -35.75
N ALA A 2 26.90 9.59 -34.54
CA ALA A 2 26.69 8.74 -33.36
C ALA A 2 25.26 8.82 -32.80
N THR A 3 24.85 7.70 -32.21
CA THR A 3 23.57 7.41 -31.56
C THR A 3 23.25 8.34 -30.39
N GLY A 4 21.99 8.75 -30.29
CA GLY A 4 21.45 9.48 -29.14
C GLY A 4 20.06 8.98 -28.77
N TYR A 5 19.91 7.68 -28.49
CA TYR A 5 18.77 7.19 -27.72
C TYR A 5 18.97 7.62 -26.26
N THR A 6 18.31 8.71 -25.87
CA THR A 6 18.13 9.03 -24.46
C THR A 6 16.85 8.33 -23.99
N ASP A 7 17.05 7.19 -23.36
CA ASP A 7 16.10 6.62 -22.41
C ASP A 7 16.10 7.49 -21.15
N PRO A 8 14.95 7.96 -20.65
CA PRO A 8 14.82 8.36 -19.28
C PRO A 8 13.91 7.37 -18.56
N LYS A 9 14.51 6.26 -18.11
CA LYS A 9 14.16 5.55 -16.87
C LYS A 9 12.67 5.48 -16.54
N SER A 10 11.91 4.68 -17.29
CA SER A 10 10.70 4.03 -16.75
C SER A 10 11.12 2.83 -15.91
N GLY A 11 11.76 3.10 -14.76
CA GLY A 11 11.90 2.11 -13.71
C GLY A 11 10.63 2.08 -12.84
N PRO A 12 10.35 0.98 -12.12
CA PRO A 12 9.24 0.91 -11.15
C PRO A 12 9.32 1.98 -10.04
N GLN A 13 10.39 2.78 -9.97
CA GLN A 13 10.55 3.93 -9.10
C GLN A 13 9.67 5.13 -9.46
N ALA A 14 9.31 5.34 -10.74
CA ALA A 14 8.60 6.54 -11.17
C ALA A 14 7.15 6.62 -10.65
N CYS A 15 6.53 5.48 -10.34
CA CYS A 15 5.17 5.41 -9.81
C CYS A 15 5.05 5.77 -8.32
N PHE A 16 6.17 5.80 -7.57
CA PHE A 16 6.12 6.06 -6.12
C PHE A 16 6.11 7.56 -5.80
N SER A 17 6.68 8.41 -6.65
CA SER A 17 6.76 9.87 -6.46
C SER A 17 5.39 10.57 -6.47
N LEU A 18 4.36 9.92 -7.00
CA LEU A 18 2.99 10.47 -7.08
C LEU A 18 2.23 10.28 -5.75
N ILE A 19 2.63 9.31 -4.93
CA ILE A 19 1.95 8.94 -3.68
C ILE A 19 2.26 9.97 -2.56
N ASP A 20 3.43 10.60 -2.61
CA ASP A 20 3.87 11.61 -1.63
C ASP A 20 3.19 12.99 -1.81
N ASN A 21 2.43 13.22 -2.88
CA ASN A 21 1.81 14.52 -3.19
C ASN A 21 0.28 14.58 -2.96
N ILE A 22 -0.35 13.51 -2.48
CA ILE A 22 -1.79 13.50 -2.19
C ILE A 22 -2.02 14.07 -0.78
N PRO A 23 -2.89 15.08 -0.60
CA PRO A 23 -3.22 15.56 0.74
C PRO A 23 -3.84 14.45 1.58
N ASN A 24 -3.36 14.28 2.81
CA ASN A 24 -3.82 13.26 3.77
C ASN A 24 -5.35 13.27 4.03
N SER A 25 -6.06 14.33 3.64
CA SER A 25 -7.53 14.42 3.74
C SER A 25 -8.28 13.54 2.73
N GLU A 26 -7.67 13.20 1.61
CA GLU A 26 -8.25 12.31 0.57
C GLU A 26 -7.71 10.88 0.66
N MET A 27 -6.68 10.67 1.48
CA MET A 27 -6.04 9.37 1.63
C MET A 27 -6.90 8.44 2.51
N PRO A 28 -7.18 7.20 2.08
CA PRO A 28 -7.90 6.24 2.90
C PRO A 28 -7.17 6.03 4.23
N LYS A 29 -7.91 6.16 5.33
CA LYS A 29 -7.41 5.77 6.64
C LYS A 29 -7.14 4.28 6.63
N ILE A 30 -6.01 3.88 7.18
CA ILE A 30 -5.55 2.48 7.15
C ILE A 30 -6.62 1.54 7.73
N PHE A 31 -7.20 1.90 8.88
CA PHE A 31 -8.25 1.14 9.53
C PHE A 31 -9.51 0.97 8.67
N ALA A 32 -9.98 2.06 8.04
CA ALA A 32 -11.16 2.03 7.19
C ALA A 32 -10.92 1.18 5.93
N TRP A 33 -9.71 1.25 5.37
CA TRP A 33 -9.33 0.45 4.21
C TRP A 33 -9.26 -1.05 4.52
N PHE A 34 -8.61 -1.44 5.62
CA PHE A 34 -8.56 -2.84 6.06
C PHE A 34 -9.97 -3.38 6.39
N THR A 35 -10.86 -2.54 6.93
CA THR A 35 -12.27 -2.89 7.17
C THR A 35 -13.00 -3.11 5.84
N SER A 36 -12.81 -2.23 4.86
CA SER A 36 -13.41 -2.36 3.52
C SER A 36 -12.93 -3.63 2.79
N LEU A 37 -11.68 -4.07 3.01
CA LEU A 37 -11.19 -5.34 2.48
C LEU A 37 -11.91 -6.54 3.09
N ASP A 38 -12.28 -6.48 4.37
CA ASP A 38 -13.06 -7.56 5.02
C ASP A 38 -14.50 -7.64 4.52
N GLU A 39 -15.05 -6.53 3.99
CA GLU A 39 -16.39 -6.50 3.42
C GLU A 39 -16.45 -7.15 2.03
N HIS A 40 -15.32 -7.23 1.31
CA HIS A 40 -15.23 -7.85 0.00
C HIS A 40 -15.48 -9.37 0.06
N ASP A 41 -16.54 -9.82 -0.63
CA ASP A 41 -17.00 -11.23 -0.62
C ASP A 41 -15.95 -12.23 -1.12
N VAL A 42 -14.98 -11.78 -1.93
CA VAL A 42 -13.86 -12.60 -2.40
C VAL A 42 -13.02 -13.11 -1.23
N TRP A 43 -12.78 -12.27 -0.21
CA TRP A 43 -11.89 -12.58 0.92
C TRP A 43 -12.59 -13.29 2.06
N LYS A 44 -13.90 -13.07 2.22
CA LYS A 44 -14.73 -13.81 3.17
C LYS A 44 -14.67 -15.32 2.95
N LYS A 45 -14.51 -15.75 1.69
CA LYS A 45 -14.44 -17.17 1.32
C LYS A 45 -13.13 -17.83 1.77
N ASP A 46 -12.03 -17.08 1.76
CA ASP A 46 -10.71 -17.55 2.20
C ASP A 46 -10.48 -17.42 3.71
N HIS A 47 -11.49 -17.00 4.48
CA HIS A 47 -11.41 -16.73 5.93
C HIS A 47 -10.30 -15.76 6.32
N LEU A 48 -9.76 -15.00 5.37
CA LEU A 48 -8.72 -14.01 5.64
C LEU A 48 -9.39 -12.77 6.20
N ARG A 49 -9.04 -12.43 7.45
CA ARG A 49 -9.47 -11.18 8.09
C ARG A 49 -8.33 -10.18 8.08
N PHE A 50 -8.60 -9.03 7.49
CA PHE A 50 -7.73 -7.90 7.27
C PHE A 50 -7.86 -6.85 8.38
N THR A 51 -9.03 -6.74 9.03
CA THR A 51 -9.27 -5.81 10.16
C THR A 51 -8.23 -5.89 11.27
N PRO A 52 -7.79 -7.09 11.74
CA PRO A 52 -6.77 -7.17 12.79
C PRO A 52 -5.44 -6.53 12.39
N PHE A 53 -5.05 -6.63 11.12
CA PHE A 53 -3.81 -6.01 10.64
C PHE A 53 -3.91 -4.48 10.64
N GLY A 54 -5.07 -3.95 10.24
CA GLY A 54 -5.33 -2.51 10.29
C GLY A 54 -5.26 -1.95 11.72
N GLN A 55 -5.76 -2.71 12.71
CA GLN A 55 -5.66 -2.33 14.11
C GLN A 55 -4.21 -2.34 14.60
N HIS A 56 -3.43 -3.39 14.30
CA HIS A 56 -2.01 -3.45 14.69
C HIS A 56 -1.20 -2.28 14.12
N LEU A 57 -1.43 -1.95 12.86
CA LEU A 57 -0.78 -0.80 12.22
C LEU A 57 -1.22 0.53 12.85
N TYR A 58 -2.51 0.67 13.18
CA TYR A 58 -3.00 1.85 13.87
C TYR A 58 -2.36 2.05 15.25
N ASP A 59 -2.21 0.96 16.01
CA ASP A 59 -1.58 0.98 17.34
C ASP A 59 -0.09 1.33 17.27
N GLU A 60 0.59 1.01 16.16
CA GLU A 60 1.97 1.44 15.88
C GLU A 60 2.07 2.89 15.34
N GLY A 61 0.94 3.56 15.14
CA GLY A 61 0.89 4.96 14.71
C GLY A 61 0.75 5.17 13.19
N PHE A 62 0.49 4.11 12.42
CA PHE A 62 0.14 4.24 11.01
C PHE A 62 -1.33 4.69 10.89
N GLN A 63 -1.56 5.78 10.18
CA GLN A 63 -2.87 6.39 10.01
C GLN A 63 -3.39 6.29 8.58
N TYR A 64 -2.50 6.32 7.58
CA TYR A 64 -2.85 6.46 6.18
C TYR A 64 -2.21 5.39 5.30
N LEU A 65 -2.87 5.06 4.19
CA LEU A 65 -2.39 4.07 3.23
C LEU A 65 -1.03 4.42 2.60
N SER A 66 -0.73 5.72 2.39
CA SER A 66 0.57 6.19 1.89
C SER A 66 1.73 5.67 2.72
N GLN A 67 1.54 5.51 4.03
CA GLN A 67 2.60 5.10 4.94
C GLN A 67 2.97 3.62 4.77
N LEU A 68 2.17 2.85 4.02
CA LEU A 68 2.51 1.49 3.60
C LEU A 68 3.52 1.46 2.44
N SER A 69 3.90 2.62 1.90
CA SER A 69 4.86 2.71 0.80
C SER A 69 6.22 2.10 1.18
N PRO A 70 6.97 1.60 0.18
CA PRO A 70 8.35 1.18 0.39
C PRO A 70 9.29 2.35 0.75
N SER A 71 8.87 3.61 0.57
CA SER A 71 9.63 4.78 1.02
C SER A 71 9.52 5.02 2.53
N MET A 72 8.43 4.61 3.17
CA MET A 72 8.19 4.80 4.60
C MET A 72 8.60 3.59 5.44
N MET A 73 8.41 2.35 4.94
CA MET A 73 8.90 1.15 5.62
C MET A 73 9.28 0.04 4.65
N SER A 74 10.24 -0.81 5.04
CA SER A 74 10.56 -2.02 4.30
C SER A 74 9.43 -3.04 4.39
N LEU A 75 9.45 -4.01 3.47
CA LEU A 75 8.49 -5.12 3.51
C LEU A 75 8.64 -5.99 4.78
N LYS A 76 9.86 -6.04 5.34
CA LYS A 76 10.15 -6.78 6.56
C LYS A 76 9.50 -6.08 7.76
N GLU A 77 9.69 -4.77 7.88
CA GLU A 77 9.07 -3.96 8.94
C GLU A 77 7.55 -4.03 8.84
N LEU A 78 6.97 -3.91 7.65
CA LEU A 78 5.53 -4.08 7.45
C LEU A 78 5.01 -5.44 7.97
N ALA A 79 5.74 -6.52 7.68
CA ALA A 79 5.35 -7.85 8.15
C ALA A 79 5.45 -7.95 9.69
N GLU A 80 6.48 -7.36 10.28
CA GLU A 80 6.67 -7.31 11.74
C GLU A 80 5.58 -6.48 12.42
N SER A 81 5.28 -5.28 11.90
CA SER A 81 4.21 -4.38 12.37
C SER A 81 2.82 -5.01 12.30
N MET A 82 2.56 -5.79 11.24
CA MET A 82 1.30 -6.53 11.07
C MET A 82 1.27 -7.85 11.83
N GLY A 83 2.38 -8.27 12.47
CA GLY A 83 2.49 -9.57 13.13
C GLY A 83 2.26 -10.76 12.17
N THR A 84 2.65 -10.63 10.90
CA THR A 84 2.28 -11.56 9.82
C THR A 84 3.47 -12.00 8.97
N SER A 85 3.21 -12.86 7.99
CA SER A 85 4.22 -13.31 7.04
C SER A 85 4.58 -12.23 6.03
N LYS A 86 5.82 -12.25 5.51
CA LYS A 86 6.24 -11.38 4.41
C LYS A 86 5.34 -11.50 3.18
N GLY A 87 4.75 -12.68 2.94
CA GLY A 87 3.81 -12.90 1.83
C GLY A 87 2.53 -12.09 2.00
N THR A 88 1.93 -12.14 3.19
CA THR A 88 0.73 -11.36 3.53
C THR A 88 1.01 -9.86 3.49
N ALA A 89 2.15 -9.42 4.03
CA ALA A 89 2.58 -8.02 3.95
C ALA A 89 2.77 -7.56 2.50
N ALA A 90 3.35 -8.41 1.63
CA ALA A 90 3.56 -8.09 0.23
C ALA A 90 2.23 -7.96 -0.50
N PHE A 91 1.30 -8.87 -0.20
CA PHE A 91 -0.05 -8.86 -0.75
C PHE A 91 -0.79 -7.57 -0.40
N VAL A 92 -0.81 -7.21 0.90
CA VAL A 92 -1.41 -5.96 1.39
C VAL A 92 -0.79 -4.73 0.74
N ARG A 93 0.54 -4.67 0.62
CA ARG A 93 1.22 -3.56 -0.05
C ARG A 93 0.86 -3.44 -1.53
N CYS A 94 0.75 -4.56 -2.24
CA CYS A 94 0.32 -4.56 -3.64
C CYS A 94 -1.11 -4.06 -3.82
N TYR A 95 -2.02 -4.40 -2.90
CA TYR A 95 -3.38 -3.88 -2.90
C TYR A 95 -3.44 -2.40 -2.54
N ALA A 96 -2.73 -1.99 -1.50
CA ALA A 96 -2.64 -0.59 -1.11
C ALA A 96 -2.14 0.28 -2.27
N LYS A 97 -1.15 -0.21 -3.03
CA LYS A 97 -0.67 0.46 -4.23
C LYS A 97 -1.78 0.59 -5.30
N GLN A 98 -2.49 -0.48 -5.61
CA GLN A 98 -3.55 -0.46 -6.63
C GLN A 98 -4.67 0.51 -6.28
N ASP A 99 -5.09 0.55 -5.02
CA ASP A 99 -6.14 1.47 -4.56
C ASP A 99 -5.66 2.92 -4.60
N LEU A 100 -4.40 3.18 -4.23
CA LEU A 100 -3.81 4.53 -4.36
C LEU A 100 -3.71 4.98 -5.83
N GLU A 101 -3.31 4.08 -6.74
CA GLU A 101 -3.27 4.36 -8.17
C GLU A 101 -4.68 4.61 -8.76
N ALA A 102 -5.70 3.88 -8.28
CA ALA A 102 -7.09 4.07 -8.66
C ALA A 102 -7.64 5.43 -8.18
N LEU A 103 -7.23 5.89 -6.99
CA LEU A 103 -7.58 7.21 -6.48
C LEU A 103 -6.92 8.34 -7.28
N LEU A 104 -5.67 8.15 -7.72
CA LEU A 104 -4.93 9.12 -8.54
C LEU A 104 -5.41 9.19 -10.00
N SER A 105 -6.08 8.15 -10.50
CA SER A 105 -6.57 8.07 -11.88
C SER A 105 -8.01 8.59 -12.06
N ARG A 106 -8.60 9.18 -11.01
CA ARG A 106 -9.98 9.67 -10.99
C ARG A 106 -10.06 11.18 -11.23
#